data_AF-A0A2N2D6I2-F1
#
_entry.id   AF-A0A2N2D6I2-F1
#
_cell.length_a   1.000
_cell.length_b   1.000
_cell.length_c   1.000
_cell.angle_alpha   90.00
_cell.angle_beta   90.00
_cell.angle_gamma   90.00
#
_symmetry.space_group_name_H-M   'P 1'
#
loop_
_entity.id
_entity.type
_entity.pdbx_description
1 polymer ?
#
loop_
_entity_poly.entity_id
_entity_poly.type
_entity_poly.pdbx_seq_one_letter_code
_entity_poly.pdbx_strand_id
1 'polypeptide(L)' 'MEKALLEKYGAEALSLAFLDTGGVNLTAYPELEKVIRAGYSFPVTVINGTPRLAGSISTDAIIEIIKELKIETD' A
#
# COMPACT_ATOMS: atom_id res chain seq x y z
N MET A 1 -2.20 -5.27 11.14
CA MET A 1 -2.04 -3.95 10.51
C MET A 1 -3.38 -3.41 10.03
N GLU A 2 -4.09 -4.14 9.18
CA GLU A 2 -5.41 -3.75 8.64
C GLU A 2 -6.42 -3.29 9.72
N LYS A 3 -6.67 -4.12 10.75
CA LYS A 3 -7.61 -3.79 11.82
C LYS A 3 -7.29 -2.45 12.51
N ALA A 4 -6.02 -2.20 12.84
CA ALA A 4 -5.60 -0.97 13.50
C ALA A 4 -5.80 0.29 12.62
N LEU A 5 -5.68 0.15 11.30
CA LEU A 5 -5.92 1.26 10.36
C LEU A 5 -7.43 1.52 10.23
N LEU A 6 -8.25 0.47 10.13
CA LEU A 6 -9.70 0.59 10.08
C LEU A 6 -10.28 1.14 11.38
N GLU A 7 -9.76 0.73 12.55
CA GLU A 7 -10.16 1.29 13.85
C GLU A 7 -9.84 2.78 13.96
N LYS A 8 -8.75 3.24 13.31
CA LYS A 8 -8.30 4.64 13.38
C LYS A 8 -9.00 5.56 12.38
N TYR A 9 -9.31 5.07 11.18
CA TYR A 9 -9.82 5.91 10.08
C TYR A 9 -11.24 5.55 9.63
N GLY A 10 -11.77 4.40 10.03
CA GLY A 10 -13.06 3.89 9.57
C GLY A 10 -13.00 3.26 8.18
N ALA A 11 -13.88 2.28 7.94
CA ALA A 11 -14.00 1.60 6.64
C ALA A 11 -14.59 2.49 5.53
N GLU A 12 -15.22 3.62 5.89
CA GLU A 12 -15.75 4.59 4.94
C GLU A 12 -14.63 5.44 4.29
N ALA A 13 -13.52 5.64 4.99
CA ALA A 13 -12.40 6.46 4.52
C ALA A 13 -11.22 5.64 3.96
N LEU A 14 -11.17 4.33 4.22
CA LEU A 14 -10.06 3.47 3.83
C LEU A 14 -10.54 2.12 3.33
N SER A 15 -10.13 1.77 2.10
CA SER A 15 -10.26 0.42 1.56
C SER A 15 -8.90 -0.24 1.55
N LEU A 16 -8.79 -1.38 2.25
CA LEU A 16 -7.57 -2.17 2.38
C LEU A 16 -7.83 -3.52 1.73
N ALA A 17 -6.90 -3.96 0.88
CA ALA A 17 -6.95 -5.27 0.25
C ALA A 17 -5.56 -5.90 0.31
N PHE A 18 -5.50 -7.15 0.77
CA PHE A 18 -4.29 -7.96 0.68
C PHE A 18 -4.32 -8.78 -0.61
N LEU A 19 -3.26 -8.65 -1.41
CA LEU A 19 -3.07 -9.43 -2.62
C LEU A 19 -1.87 -10.35 -2.44
N ASP A 20 -2.12 -11.66 -2.41
CA ASP A 20 -1.06 -12.65 -2.52
C ASP A 20 -0.59 -12.72 -3.97
N THR A 21 0.70 -12.50 -4.20
CA THR A 21 1.29 -12.52 -5.54
C THR A 21 1.99 -13.84 -5.86
N GLY A 22 1.91 -14.82 -4.96
CA GLY A 22 2.44 -16.16 -5.15
C GLY A 22 1.75 -16.85 -6.32
N GLY A 23 2.44 -16.98 -7.45
CA GLY A 23 1.90 -17.60 -8.66
C GLY A 23 0.96 -16.69 -9.49
N VAL A 24 0.81 -15.42 -9.12
CA VAL A 24 0.06 -14.43 -9.91
C VAL A 24 0.97 -13.82 -10.95
N ASN A 25 0.49 -13.70 -12.19
CA ASN A 25 1.22 -12.97 -13.20
C ASN A 25 1.11 -11.45 -12.95
N LEU A 26 2.24 -10.82 -12.58
CA LEU A 26 2.32 -9.40 -12.24
C LEU A 26 2.05 -8.46 -13.43
N THR A 27 1.90 -8.98 -14.65
CA THR A 27 1.53 -8.18 -15.83
C THR A 27 0.20 -7.42 -15.65
N ALA A 28 -0.72 -7.94 -14.83
CA ALA A 28 -1.96 -7.23 -14.49
C ALA A 28 -1.75 -6.00 -13.59
N TYR A 29 -0.57 -5.88 -12.98
CA TYR A 29 -0.21 -4.82 -12.03
C TYR A 29 1.11 -4.14 -12.48
N PRO A 30 1.08 -3.33 -13.54
CA PRO A 30 2.30 -2.79 -14.17
C PRO A 30 3.15 -1.96 -13.20
N GLU A 31 2.53 -1.21 -12.30
CA GLU A 31 3.25 -0.41 -11.29
C GLU A 31 3.96 -1.30 -10.26
N LEU A 32 3.34 -2.42 -9.86
CA LEU A 32 3.98 -3.39 -8.98
C LEU A 32 5.12 -4.11 -9.69
N GLU A 33 4.92 -4.49 -10.96
CA GLU A 33 5.96 -5.13 -11.77
C GLU A 33 7.21 -4.25 -11.88
N LYS A 34 7.05 -2.93 -12.11
CA LYS A 34 8.16 -1.97 -12.15
C LYS A 34 8.96 -1.96 -10.86
N VAL A 35 8.29 -1.94 -9.71
CA VAL A 35 8.94 -1.93 -8.38
C VAL A 35 9.75 -3.20 -8.15
N ILE A 36 9.19 -4.36 -8.46
CA ILE A 36 9.89 -5.63 -8.31
C ILE A 36 11.09 -5.72 -9.28
N ARG A 37 10.93 -5.29 -10.54
CA ARG A 37 12.04 -5.23 -11.51
C ARG A 37 13.13 -4.25 -11.12
N ALA A 38 12.81 -3.19 -10.38
CA ALA A 38 13.78 -2.26 -9.81
C ALA A 38 14.57 -2.84 -8.63
N GLY A 39 14.26 -4.06 -8.17
CA GLY A 39 15.00 -4.77 -7.13
C GLY A 39 14.43 -4.60 -5.72
N TYR A 40 13.27 -3.97 -5.58
CA TYR A 40 12.60 -3.88 -4.29
C TYR A 40 12.01 -5.23 -3.87
N SER A 41 12.09 -5.52 -2.58
CA SER A 41 11.58 -6.77 -2.01
C SER A 41 10.13 -6.62 -1.53
N PHE A 42 9.43 -7.75 -1.50
CA PHE A 42 8.13 -7.85 -0.85
C PHE A 42 8.26 -7.71 0.68
N PRO A 43 7.16 -7.35 1.37
CA PRO A 43 5.88 -6.88 0.83
C PRO A 43 5.94 -5.46 0.23
N VAL A 44 5.07 -5.16 -0.75
CA VAL A 44 4.94 -3.83 -1.37
C VAL A 44 3.56 -3.26 -1.04
N THR A 45 3.51 -2.00 -0.59
CA THR A 45 2.26 -1.28 -0.34
C THR A 45 1.99 -0.32 -1.49
N VAL A 46 0.79 -0.44 -2.06
CA VAL A 46 0.27 0.44 -3.10
C VAL A 46 -0.87 1.24 -2.50
N ILE A 47 -0.81 2.57 -2.62
CA ILE A 47 -1.83 3.50 -2.11
C ILE A 47 -2.30 4.33 -3.30
N ASN A 48 -3.61 4.35 -3.56
CA ASN A 48 -4.22 5.02 -4.73
C ASN A 48 -3.54 4.64 -6.06
N GLY A 49 -3.25 3.35 -6.25
CA GLY A 49 -2.59 2.84 -7.46
C GLY A 49 -1.10 3.13 -7.57
N THR A 50 -0.53 3.90 -6.63
CA THR A 50 0.90 4.25 -6.64
C THR A 50 1.67 3.45 -5.58
N PRO A 51 2.76 2.75 -5.92
CA PRO A 51 3.60 2.09 -4.93
C PRO A 51 4.31 3.12 -4.06
N ARG A 52 4.18 2.97 -2.73
CA ARG A 52 4.73 3.91 -1.75
C ARG A 52 5.76 3.30 -0.83
N LEU A 53 5.60 2.00 -0.50
CA LEU A 53 6.48 1.30 0.43
C LEU A 53 6.85 -0.06 -0.15
N ALA A 54 8.07 -0.51 0.09
CA ALA A 54 8.53 -1.86 -0.24
C ALA A 54 9.47 -2.40 0.84
N GLY A 55 9.39 -3.69 1.13
CA GLY A 55 10.14 -4.36 2.18
C GLY A 55 9.49 -4.23 3.55
N SER A 56 10.21 -3.73 4.55
CA SER A 56 9.69 -3.60 5.91
C SER A 56 8.61 -2.52 5.99
N ILE A 57 7.34 -2.96 6.00
CA ILE A 57 6.19 -2.07 6.17
C ILE A 57 5.86 -1.95 7.66
N SER A 58 5.78 -0.72 8.16
CA SER A 58 5.32 -0.40 9.51
C SER A 58 3.98 0.32 9.46
N THR A 59 3.11 0.06 10.45
CA THR A 59 1.79 0.73 10.54
C THR A 59 1.94 2.25 10.63
N ASP A 60 2.99 2.73 11.30
CA ASP A 60 3.27 4.16 11.48
C ASP A 60 3.58 4.86 10.14
N ALA A 61 4.40 4.26 9.29
CA ALA A 61 4.71 4.78 7.96
C ALA A 61 3.45 4.90 7.08
N ILE A 62 2.53 3.93 7.16
CA ILE A 62 1.25 4.01 6.45
C ILE A 62 0.38 5.15 7.00
N ILE A 63 0.36 5.33 8.33
CA ILE A 63 -0.38 6.40 8.98
C ILE A 63 0.13 7.78 8.54
N GLU A 64 1.45 7.97 8.42
CA GLU A 64 2.03 9.21 7.91
C GLU A 64 1.59 9.49 6.46
N ILE A 65 1.69 8.49 5.57
CA ILE A 65 1.28 8.67 4.17
C ILE A 65 -0.22 9.01 4.06
N ILE A 66 -1.08 8.36 4.86
CA ILE A 66 -2.51 8.68 4.88
C ILE A 66 -2.75 10.13 5.34
N LYS A 67 -1.99 10.60 6.34
CA LYS A 67 -2.09 11.99 6.81
C LYS A 67 -1.66 12.96 5.71
N GLU A 68 -0.54 12.71 5.03
CA GLU A 68 -0.09 13.54 3.91
C GLU A 68 -1.18 13.65 2.82
N LEU A 69 -1.79 12.52 2.43
CA LEU A 69 -2.85 12.50 1.42
C LEU A 69 -4.11 13.26 1.84
N LYS A 70 -4.47 13.24 3.13
CA LYS A 70 -5.61 14.02 3.64
C LYS A 70 -5.31 15.53 3.71
N ILE A 71 -4.05 15.91 3.90
CA ILE A 71 -3.63 17.32 3.95
C ILE A 71 -3.62 17.94 2.55
N GLU A 72 -3.32 17.17 1.50
CA GLU A 72 -3.37 17.66 0.11
C GLU A 72 -4.79 17.89 -0.44
N THR A 73 -5.85 17.50 0.30
CA THR A 73 -7.25 17.61 -0.16
C THR A 73 -8.04 18.71 0.57
N ASP A 74 -7.39 19.62 1.29
CA ASP A 74 -8.01 20.81 1.91
C ASP A 74 -7.73 22.09 1.10
#